data_AF-A0A7W3RLV5-F1
#
_entry.id   AF-A0A7W3RLV5-F1
#
_cell.length_a   1.000
_cell.length_b   1.000
_cell.length_c   1.000
_cell.angle_alpha   90.00
_cell.angle_beta   90.00
_cell.angle_gamma   90.00
#
_symmetry.space_group_name_H-M   'P 1'
#
loop_
_entity.id
_entity.type
_entity.pdbx_description
1 polymer ?
#
loop_
_entity_poly.entity_id
_entity_poly.type
_entity_poly.pdbx_seq_one_letter_code
_entity_poly.pdbx_strand_id
1 'polypeptide(L)'
;MAEPTPRRNEPRLRPAPLIFEPAEAAADPEHFFQLESIEDPRALLSRATELTQAFRAAADRAVEFQAIAAAQLADPRRFDRLTAADIAERAEWTEDYAKRMVEFGRDLMRGNSEGRTTADPV
;
A
#
# COMPACT_ATOMS: atom_id res chain seq x y z
N MET A 1 -27.60 53.50 47.76
CA MET A 1 -28.72 52.61 47.42
C MET A 1 -28.36 51.92 46.11
N ALA A 2 -28.02 50.65 46.11
CA ALA A 2 -27.76 49.89 44.89
C ALA A 2 -28.81 48.78 44.78
N GLU A 3 -29.66 48.85 43.76
CA GLU A 3 -30.66 47.84 43.44
C GLU A 3 -30.03 46.56 42.89
N PRO A 4 -30.62 45.36 43.12
CA PRO A 4 -30.16 44.11 42.57
C PRO A 4 -30.74 43.88 41.16
N THR A 5 -29.90 43.69 40.15
CA THR A 5 -30.36 43.32 38.79
C THR A 5 -30.74 41.83 38.73
N PRO A 6 -31.81 41.46 37.99
CA PRO A 6 -32.46 40.16 38.07
C PRO A 6 -31.73 39.08 37.26
N ARG A 7 -31.82 37.82 37.73
CA ARG A 7 -31.26 36.64 37.03
C ARG A 7 -32.01 36.40 35.72
N ARG A 8 -31.29 36.51 34.60
CA ARG A 8 -31.78 36.24 33.25
C ARG A 8 -32.05 34.74 33.09
N ASN A 9 -33.32 34.38 32.94
CA ASN A 9 -33.80 33.00 32.77
C ASN A 9 -33.91 32.73 31.25
N GLU A 10 -32.77 32.45 30.61
CA GLU A 10 -32.75 32.12 29.17
C GLU A 10 -32.81 30.60 28.94
N PRO A 11 -33.69 30.11 28.04
CA PRO A 11 -33.77 28.69 27.70
C PRO A 11 -32.47 28.21 27.08
N ARG A 12 -31.82 27.22 27.69
CA ARG A 12 -30.58 26.63 27.17
C ARG A 12 -30.90 25.85 25.89
N LEU A 13 -30.32 26.25 24.76
CA LEU A 13 -30.38 25.47 23.52
C LEU A 13 -29.77 24.09 23.78
N ARG A 14 -30.55 23.03 23.54
CA ARG A 14 -30.03 21.65 23.58
C ARG A 14 -29.29 21.38 22.27
N PRO A 15 -28.09 20.77 22.32
CA PRO A 15 -27.35 20.42 21.11
C PRO A 15 -28.15 19.40 20.27
N ALA A 16 -28.09 19.55 18.95
CA ALA A 16 -28.77 18.66 18.02
C ALA A 16 -28.18 17.23 18.10
N PRO A 17 -29.00 16.18 18.02
CA PRO A 17 -28.52 14.80 18.01
C PRO A 17 -27.69 14.53 16.75
N LEU A 18 -26.47 14.04 16.94
CA LEU A 18 -25.61 13.61 15.83
C LEU A 18 -26.22 12.36 15.20
N ILE A 19 -26.59 12.45 13.93
CA ILE A 19 -26.90 11.28 13.10
C ILE A 19 -25.55 10.74 12.64
N PHE A 20 -25.18 9.57 13.12
CA PHE A 20 -24.03 8.84 12.60
C PHE A 20 -24.52 8.04 11.38
N GLU A 21 -23.90 8.27 10.23
CA GLU A 21 -23.98 7.29 9.15
C GLU A 21 -23.38 5.97 9.64
N PRO A 22 -23.99 4.81 9.34
CA PRO A 22 -23.43 3.53 9.75
C PRO A 22 -22.05 3.37 9.12
N ALA A 23 -21.07 2.92 9.92
CA ALA A 23 -19.77 2.52 9.41
C ALA A 23 -19.98 1.53 8.26
N GLU A 24 -19.37 1.79 7.11
CA GLU A 24 -19.31 0.83 6.00
C GLU A 24 -19.08 -0.56 6.59
N ALA A 25 -20.00 -1.48 6.33
CA ALA A 25 -19.90 -2.85 6.81
C ALA A 25 -18.49 -3.33 6.48
N ALA A 26 -17.72 -3.67 7.52
CA ALA A 26 -16.37 -4.17 7.36
C ALA A 26 -16.41 -5.23 6.27
N ALA A 27 -15.70 -4.98 5.16
CA ALA A 27 -15.53 -5.96 4.11
C ALA A 27 -15.18 -7.28 4.79
N ASP A 28 -15.92 -8.34 4.49
CA ASP A 28 -15.69 -9.65 5.09
C ASP A 28 -14.19 -9.96 4.92
N PRO A 29 -13.42 -10.02 6.03
CA PRO A 29 -11.97 -10.19 5.93
C PRO A 29 -11.61 -11.51 5.26
N GLU A 30 -12.53 -12.47 5.22
CA GLU A 30 -12.32 -13.77 4.59
C GLU A 30 -12.47 -13.74 3.06
N HIS A 31 -13.10 -12.71 2.47
CA HIS A 31 -13.45 -12.67 1.04
C HIS A 31 -13.15 -11.32 0.36
N PHE A 32 -11.92 -10.84 0.47
CA PHE A 32 -11.49 -9.53 -0.05
C PHE A 32 -11.77 -9.30 -1.56
N PHE A 33 -11.69 -10.36 -2.38
CA PHE A 33 -11.91 -10.27 -3.83
C PHE A 33 -13.33 -10.64 -4.28
N GLN A 34 -14.13 -11.24 -3.39
CA GLN A 34 -15.53 -11.62 -3.63
C GLN A 34 -15.73 -12.51 -4.88
N LEU A 35 -14.77 -13.39 -5.19
CA LEU A 35 -14.86 -14.24 -6.39
C LEU A 35 -15.83 -15.40 -6.17
N GLU A 36 -15.86 -15.94 -4.95
CA GLU A 36 -16.67 -17.07 -4.52
C GLU A 36 -18.18 -16.77 -4.57
N SER A 37 -18.56 -15.49 -4.52
CA SER A 37 -19.95 -15.03 -4.64
C SER A 37 -20.43 -14.81 -6.07
N ILE A 38 -19.56 -14.93 -7.09
CA ILE A 38 -19.93 -14.67 -8.49
C ILE A 38 -20.39 -15.97 -9.16
N GLU A 39 -21.70 -16.09 -9.40
CA GLU A 39 -22.30 -17.28 -10.02
C GLU A 39 -22.20 -17.29 -11.56
N ASP A 40 -22.28 -16.13 -12.22
CA ASP A 40 -22.18 -16.05 -13.69
C ASP A 40 -20.73 -16.30 -14.15
N PRO A 41 -20.45 -17.36 -14.92
CA PRO A 41 -19.10 -17.67 -15.37
C PRO A 41 -18.44 -16.58 -16.21
N ARG A 42 -19.23 -15.78 -16.96
CA ARG A 42 -18.68 -14.66 -17.75
C ARG A 42 -18.24 -13.51 -16.85
N ALA A 43 -19.07 -13.14 -15.87
CA ALA A 43 -18.71 -12.14 -14.87
C ALA A 43 -17.48 -12.59 -14.06
N LEU A 44 -17.42 -13.86 -13.65
CA LEU A 44 -16.29 -14.42 -12.92
C LEU A 44 -14.99 -14.33 -13.75
N LEU A 45 -15.04 -14.73 -15.02
CA LEU A 45 -13.88 -14.66 -15.91
C LEU A 45 -13.40 -13.22 -16.10
N SER A 46 -14.31 -12.27 -16.33
CA SER A 46 -13.96 -10.85 -16.45
C SER A 46 -13.26 -10.35 -15.19
N ARG A 47 -13.86 -10.61 -14.02
CA ARG A 47 -13.34 -10.14 -12.75
C ARG A 47 -11.98 -10.75 -12.41
N ALA A 48 -11.81 -12.06 -12.61
CA ALA A 48 -10.53 -12.74 -12.39
C ALA A 48 -9.44 -12.23 -13.34
N THR A 49 -9.79 -11.85 -14.57
CA THR A 49 -8.84 -11.28 -15.54
C THR A 49 -8.32 -9.92 -15.10
N GLU A 50 -9.22 -9.03 -14.65
CA GLU A 50 -8.85 -7.72 -14.10
C GLU A 50 -7.89 -7.87 -12.90
N LEU A 51 -8.22 -8.76 -11.95
CA LEU A 51 -7.38 -9.01 -10.78
C LEU A 51 -6.01 -9.55 -11.19
N THR A 52 -5.95 -10.47 -12.16
CA THR A 52 -4.68 -11.02 -12.65
C THR A 52 -3.76 -9.92 -13.19
N GLN A 53 -4.31 -8.97 -13.95
CA GLN A 53 -3.54 -7.84 -14.48
C GLN A 53 -3.08 -6.90 -13.36
N ALA A 54 -3.98 -6.58 -12.42
CA ALA A 54 -3.66 -5.75 -11.27
C ALA A 54 -2.54 -6.37 -10.40
N PHE A 55 -2.62 -7.67 -10.13
CA PHE A 55 -1.60 -8.38 -9.35
C PHE A 55 -0.27 -8.48 -10.07
N ARG A 56 -0.26 -8.63 -11.39
CA ARG A 56 0.98 -8.59 -12.16
C ARG A 56 1.67 -7.23 -12.01
N ALA A 57 0.91 -6.14 -12.21
CA ALA A 57 1.44 -4.79 -12.02
C ALA A 57 1.93 -4.55 -10.57
N ALA A 58 1.19 -5.07 -9.58
CA ALA A 58 1.58 -4.99 -8.18
C ALA A 58 2.86 -5.79 -7.89
N ALA A 59 2.99 -6.99 -8.45
CA ALA A 59 4.19 -7.82 -8.32
C ALA A 59 5.41 -7.14 -8.95
N ASP A 60 5.27 -6.60 -10.17
CA ASP A 60 6.32 -5.85 -10.84
C ASP A 60 6.80 -4.67 -9.97
N ARG A 61 5.84 -3.92 -9.41
CA ARG A 61 6.15 -2.80 -8.52
C ARG A 61 6.80 -3.23 -7.21
N ALA A 62 6.36 -4.35 -6.63
CA ALA A 62 6.95 -4.91 -5.42
C ALA A 62 8.41 -5.33 -5.65
N VAL A 63 8.73 -5.91 -6.81
CA VAL A 63 10.10 -6.26 -7.20
C VAL A 63 11.01 -5.03 -7.26
N GLU A 64 10.53 -3.90 -7.82
CA GLU A 64 11.28 -2.64 -7.79
C GLU A 64 11.57 -2.17 -6.37
N PHE A 65 10.58 -2.25 -5.47
CA PHE A 65 10.79 -1.89 -4.07
C PHE A 65 11.73 -2.85 -3.34
N GLN A 66 11.68 -4.15 -3.64
CA GLN A 66 12.66 -5.11 -3.14
C GLN A 66 14.08 -4.76 -3.59
N ALA A 67 14.26 -4.35 -4.85
CA ALA A 67 15.55 -3.92 -5.38
C ALA A 67 16.06 -2.65 -4.68
N ILE A 68 15.19 -1.65 -4.51
CA ILE A 68 15.52 -0.41 -3.77
C ILE A 68 15.93 -0.74 -2.34
N ALA A 69 15.17 -1.59 -1.64
CA ALA A 69 15.49 -2.00 -0.28
C ALA A 69 16.83 -2.74 -0.21
N ALA A 70 17.09 -3.69 -1.12
CA ALA A 70 18.38 -4.38 -1.21
C ALA A 70 19.53 -3.39 -1.43
N ALA A 71 19.38 -2.44 -2.34
CA ALA A 71 20.37 -1.41 -2.63
C ALA A 71 20.66 -0.52 -1.41
N GLN A 72 19.62 -0.13 -0.67
CA GLN A 72 19.76 0.65 0.57
C GLN A 72 20.42 -0.17 1.68
N LEU A 73 20.12 -1.46 1.82
CA LEU A 73 20.75 -2.34 2.81
C LEU A 73 22.23 -2.60 2.51
N ALA A 74 22.61 -2.61 1.22
CA ALA A 74 23.98 -2.78 0.76
C ALA A 74 24.77 -1.47 0.64
N ASP A 75 24.21 -0.32 1.05
CA ASP A 75 24.87 0.98 0.90
C ASP A 75 26.14 1.04 1.79
N PRO A 76 27.34 1.27 1.23
CA PRO A 76 28.58 1.35 2.00
C PRO A 76 28.62 2.51 3.01
N ARG A 77 27.73 3.49 2.87
CA ARG A 77 27.61 4.63 3.81
C ARG A 77 26.87 4.27 5.09
N ARG A 78 26.21 3.10 5.14
CA ARG A 78 25.52 2.60 6.34
C ARG A 78 26.49 1.91 7.28
N PHE A 79 26.26 2.10 8.57
CA PHE A 79 27.00 1.40 9.62
C PHE A 79 26.58 -0.08 9.74
N ASP A 80 25.31 -0.38 9.45
CA ASP A 80 24.66 -1.70 9.52
C ASP A 80 24.54 -2.36 8.13
N ARG A 81 25.43 -2.00 7.20
CA ARG A 81 25.36 -2.52 5.83
C ARG A 81 25.39 -4.05 5.82
N LEU A 82 24.60 -4.64 4.94
CA LEU A 82 24.58 -6.09 4.72
C LEU A 82 25.47 -6.47 3.55
N THR A 83 25.99 -7.70 3.58
CA THR A 83 26.59 -8.31 2.39
C THR A 83 25.49 -8.80 1.45
N ALA A 84 25.84 -9.07 0.19
CA ALA A 84 24.90 -9.69 -0.74
C ALA A 84 24.43 -11.07 -0.24
N ALA A 85 25.27 -11.81 0.47
CA ALA A 85 24.91 -13.11 1.06
C ALA A 85 23.87 -12.96 2.18
N ASP A 86 24.03 -11.99 3.08
CA ASP A 86 23.07 -11.74 4.17
C ASP A 86 21.72 -11.25 3.62
N ILE A 87 21.74 -10.43 2.56
CA ILE A 87 20.52 -10.01 1.86
C ILE A 87 19.84 -11.22 1.21
N ALA A 88 20.63 -12.08 0.56
CA ALA A 88 20.13 -13.27 -0.10
C ALA A 88 19.47 -14.24 0.87
N GLU A 89 20.09 -14.49 2.03
CA GLU A 89 19.51 -15.32 3.09
C GLU A 89 18.15 -14.79 3.55
N ARG A 90 18.04 -13.48 3.81
CA ARG A 90 16.79 -12.86 4.30
C ARG A 90 15.67 -12.84 3.26
N ALA A 91 16.03 -12.75 1.98
CA ALA A 91 15.08 -12.66 0.89
C ALA A 91 14.82 -14.00 0.20
N GLU A 92 15.40 -15.10 0.71
CA GLU A 92 15.36 -16.43 0.09
C GLU A 92 15.85 -16.43 -1.37
N TRP A 93 16.93 -15.69 -1.61
CA TRP A 93 17.56 -15.57 -2.92
C TRP A 93 18.91 -16.30 -2.98
N THR A 94 19.42 -16.46 -4.19
CA THR A 94 20.84 -16.73 -4.37
C THR A 94 21.65 -15.44 -4.19
N GLU A 95 22.91 -15.57 -3.76
CA GLU A 95 23.80 -14.41 -3.59
C GLU A 95 23.96 -13.60 -4.89
N ASP A 96 24.10 -14.28 -6.03
CA ASP A 96 24.25 -13.62 -7.33
C ASP A 96 22.98 -12.88 -7.76
N TYR A 97 21.80 -13.39 -7.40
CA TYR A 97 20.56 -12.66 -7.64
C TYR A 97 20.47 -11.43 -6.74
N ALA A 98 20.87 -11.54 -5.46
CA ALA A 98 20.93 -10.38 -4.56
C ALA A 98 21.88 -9.28 -5.08
N LYS A 99 23.04 -9.64 -5.64
CA LYS A 99 23.95 -8.68 -6.31
C LYS A 99 23.24 -7.92 -7.44
N ARG A 100 22.56 -8.66 -8.34
CA ARG A 100 21.79 -8.05 -9.45
C ARG A 100 20.69 -7.13 -8.93
N MET A 101 19.99 -7.51 -7.87
CA MET A 101 18.92 -6.69 -7.28
C MET A 101 19.46 -5.41 -6.63
N VAL A 102 20.61 -5.48 -5.96
CA VAL A 102 21.31 -4.30 -5.42
C VAL A 102 21.71 -3.34 -6.53
N GLU A 103 22.26 -3.85 -7.63
CA GLU A 103 22.64 -3.04 -8.80
C GLU A 103 21.40 -2.38 -9.43
N PHE A 104 20.36 -3.17 -9.69
CA PHE A 104 19.10 -2.68 -10.24
C PHE A 104 18.48 -1.59 -9.35
N GLY A 105 18.44 -1.79 -8.04
CA GLY A 105 17.93 -0.79 -7.10
C GLY A 105 18.74 0.51 -7.10
N ARG A 106 20.06 0.43 -7.26
CA ARG A 106 20.93 1.62 -7.41
C ARG A 106 20.63 2.38 -8.70
N ASP A 107 20.36 1.67 -9.80
CA ASP A 107 19.96 2.30 -11.06
C ASP A 107 18.59 2.98 -10.96
N LEU A 108 17.61 2.32 -10.32
CA LEU A 108 16.29 2.90 -10.03
C LEU A 108 16.41 4.20 -9.22
N MET A 109 17.21 4.21 -8.15
CA MET A 109 17.42 5.39 -7.30
C MET A 109 18.14 6.54 -8.03
N ARG A 110 18.94 6.24 -9.06
CA ARG A 110 19.59 7.26 -9.91
C ARG A 110 18.64 7.85 -10.96
N GLY A 111 17.43 7.31 -11.10
CA GLY A 111 16.51 7.69 -12.17
C GLY A 111 16.91 7.11 -13.54
N ASN A 112 17.85 6.16 -13.61
CA ASN A 112 18.26 5.51 -14.87
C ASN A 112 17.24 4.46 -15.37
N SER A 113 16.01 4.48 -14.83
CA SER A 113 14.92 3.58 -15.22
C SER A 113 14.20 4.03 -16.51
N GLU A 114 14.61 5.15 -17.13
CA GLU A 114 13.99 5.75 -18.33
C GLU A 114 13.92 4.83 -19.57
N GLY A 115 14.46 3.61 -19.52
CA GLY A 115 14.34 2.61 -20.59
C GLY A 115 13.22 1.57 -20.41
N ARG A 116 12.43 1.62 -19.33
CA ARG A 116 11.38 0.62 -19.05
C ARG A 116 10.05 1.27 -18.75
N THR A 117 9.54 2.05 -19.71
CA THR A 117 8.14 2.45 -19.73
C THR A 117 7.29 1.19 -19.64
N THR A 118 6.62 1.00 -18.52
CA THR A 118 5.52 0.06 -18.35
C THR A 118 4.61 0.26 -19.55
N ALA A 119 4.56 -0.71 -20.45
CA ALA A 119 3.72 -0.64 -21.64
C ALA A 119 2.29 -0.34 -21.19
N ASP A 120 1.74 0.78 -21.66
CA ASP A 120 0.32 1.12 -21.52
C ASP A 120 -0.51 -0.11 -21.95
N PRO A 121 -1.40 -0.64 -21.10
CA PRO A 121 -2.37 -1.62 -21.57
C PRO A 121 -3.41 -0.87 -22.43
N VAL A 122 -3.46 -1.23 -23.72
CA VAL A 122 -4.54 -0.88 -24.66
C VAL A 122 -5.78 -1.72 -24.35
#